data_AF-A0A7V4DF13-F1
#
_entry.id   AF-A0A7V4DF13-F1
#
_cell.length_a   1.000
_cell.length_b   1.000
_cell.length_c   1.000
_cell.angle_alpha   90.00
_cell.angle_beta   90.00
_cell.angle_gamma   90.00
#
_symmetry.space_group_name_H-M   'P 1'
#
loop_
_entity.id
_entity.type
_entity.pdbx_description
1 polymer ?
#
loop_
_entity_poly.entity_id
_entity_poly.type
_entity_poly.pdbx_seq_one_letter_code
_entity_poly.pdbx_strand_id
1 'polypeptide(L)' 'MKPEDIRQKLTGVFAPIVTPFRGDGTIDFEALKRNVEKLSKTRLRGYFALGT' A
#
# COMPACT_ATOMS: atom_id res chain seq x y z
N MET A 1 18.25 7.17 13.39
CA MET A 1 17.00 6.50 13.80
C MET A 1 17.39 5.27 14.58
N LYS A 2 16.85 5.08 15.78
CA LYS A 2 17.23 3.96 16.64
C LYS A 2 16.61 2.66 16.08
N PRO A 3 17.23 1.48 16.28
CA PRO A 3 16.67 0.20 15.82
C PRO A 3 15.23 -0.03 16.31
N GLU A 4 14.92 0.44 17.52
CA GLU A 4 13.59 0.35 18.12
C GLU A 4 12.54 1.12 17.32
N ASP A 5 12.91 2.29 16.75
CA ASP A 5 12.03 3.11 15.91
C ASP A 5 11.68 2.38 14.59
N ILE A 6 12.63 1.64 14.04
CA ILE A 6 12.44 0.86 12.79
C ILE A 6 11.48 -0.29 13.05
N ARG A 7 11.73 -1.05 14.12
CA ARG A 7 10.89 -2.18 14.50
C ARG A 7 9.44 -1.74 14.73
N GLN A 8 9.22 -0.63 15.43
CA GLN A 8 7.87 -0.09 15.64
C GLN A 8 7.18 0.32 14.33
N LYS A 9 7.91 0.84 13.34
CA LYS A 9 7.35 1.26 12.05
C LYS A 9 7.00 0.08 11.13
N LEU A 10 7.76 -1.02 11.22
CA LEU A 10 7.66 -2.17 10.31
C LEU A 10 6.92 -3.38 10.93
N THR A 11 6.38 -3.26 12.15
CA THR A 11 5.56 -4.29 12.78
C THR A 11 4.08 -3.92 12.67
N GLY A 12 3.23 -4.89 12.30
CA GLY A 12 1.78 -4.72 12.20
C GLY A 12 1.20 -5.41 10.97
N VAL A 13 -0.05 -5.10 10.64
CA VAL A 13 -0.71 -5.63 9.44
C VAL A 13 -0.44 -4.71 8.25
N PHE A 14 0.19 -5.26 7.21
CA PHE A 14 0.44 -4.57 5.94
C PHE A 14 -0.38 -5.25 4.85
N ALA A 15 -1.16 -4.47 4.10
CA ALA A 15 -1.93 -5.02 3.00
C ALA A 15 -1.05 -5.06 1.72
N PRO A 16 -0.99 -6.20 1.00
CA PRO A 16 -0.50 -6.20 -0.37
C PRO A 16 -1.48 -5.39 -1.22
N ILE A 17 -0.98 -4.37 -1.93
CA ILE A 17 -1.82 -3.54 -2.80
C ILE A 17 -1.60 -3.92 -4.26
N VAL A 18 -2.69 -3.93 -5.02
CA VAL A 18 -2.67 -4.24 -6.45
C VAL A 18 -2.25 -3.02 -7.26
N THR A 19 -1.59 -3.25 -8.40
CA THR A 19 -1.40 -2.24 -9.44
C THR A 19 -2.57 -2.33 -10.42
N PRO A 20 -3.52 -1.38 -10.42
CA PRO A 20 -4.60 -1.38 -11.40
C PRO A 20 -4.09 -0.95 -12.77
N PHE A 21 -4.59 -1.64 -13.79
CA PHE A 21 -4.30 -1.34 -15.19
C PHE A 21 -5.60 -1.01 -15.92
N ARG A 22 -5.50 -0.14 -16.93
CA ARG A 22 -6.58 0.12 -17.88
C ARG A 22 -6.68 -1.02 -18.89
N GLY A 23 -7.73 -1.03 -19.69
CA GLY A 23 -7.93 -2.04 -20.74
C GLY A 23 -6.83 -2.06 -21.81
N ASP A 24 -6.08 -0.97 -21.97
CA ASP A 24 -4.92 -0.85 -22.87
C ASP A 24 -3.58 -1.26 -22.22
N GLY A 25 -3.60 -1.74 -20.98
CA GLY A 25 -2.41 -2.15 -20.23
C GLY A 25 -1.60 -1.00 -19.61
N THR A 26 -2.03 0.25 -19.76
CA THR A 26 -1.40 1.38 -19.04
C THR A 26 -1.79 1.39 -17.56
N ILE A 27 -0.91 1.90 -16.70
CA ILE A 27 -1.19 1.99 -15.26
C ILE A 27 -2.33 2.99 -15.01
N ASP A 28 -3.33 2.58 -14.22
CA ASP A 28 -4.40 3.47 -13.76
C ASP A 28 -4.05 4.10 -12.39
N PHE A 29 -3.29 5.20 -12.43
CA PHE A 29 -2.89 5.91 -11.21
C PHE A 29 -4.08 6.47 -10.40
N GLU A 30 -5.19 6.83 -11.07
CA GLU A 30 -6.37 7.34 -10.37
C GLU A 30 -7.09 6.22 -9.61
N ALA A 31 -7.19 5.02 -10.20
CA ALA A 31 -7.68 3.84 -9.47
C ALA A 31 -6.76 3.47 -8.30
N LEU A 32 -5.44 3.54 -8.49
CA LEU A 32 -4.47 3.26 -7.42
C LEU A 32 -4.66 4.23 -6.25
N LYS A 33 -4.77 5.54 -6.54
CA LYS A 33 -5.04 6.59 -5.55
C LYS A 33 -6.34 6.32 -4.78
N ARG A 34 -7.44 6.05 -5.48
CA ARG A 34 -8.74 5.73 -4.85
C ARG A 34 -8.65 4.49 -3.95
N ASN A 35 -7.89 3.47 -4.34
CA ASN A 35 -7.70 2.26 -3.53
C ASN A 35 -6.91 2.57 -2.26
N VAL A 36 -5.80 3.31 -2.38
CA VAL A 36 -4.99 3.73 -1.22
C VAL A 36 -5.79 4.63 -0.27
N GLU A 37 -6.60 5.56 -0.79
CA GLU A 37 -7.48 6.42 0.01
C GLU A 37 -8.60 5.66 0.74
N LYS A 38 -9.07 4.53 0.19
CA LYS A 38 -10.01 3.64 0.89
C LYS A 38 -9.29 2.87 2.00
N LEU A 39 -8.11 2.32 1.69
CA LEU A 39 -7.33 1.53 2.65
C LEU A 39 -6.77 2.39 3.79
N SER A 40 -6.48 3.67 3.56
CA SER A 40 -5.99 4.59 4.59
C SER A 40 -7.00 4.87 5.69
N LYS A 41 -8.27 4.57 5.46
CA LYS A 41 -9.36 4.69 6.46
C LYS A 41 -9.47 3.46 7.36
N THR A 42 -8.64 2.44 7.15
CA THR A 42 -8.62 1.21 7.95
C THR A 42 -7.55 1.28 9.05
N ARG A 43 -7.42 0.21 9.85
CA ARG A 43 -6.37 0.07 10.88
C ARG A 43 -5.06 -0.52 10.35
N LEU A 44 -4.88 -0.60 9.03
CA LEU A 44 -3.64 -1.10 8.44
C LEU A 44 -2.45 -0.24 8.90
N ARG A 45 -1.33 -0.90 9.19
CA ARG A 45 -0.07 -0.24 9.54
C ARG A 45 0.58 0.39 8.30
N GLY A 46 0.41 -0.23 7.14
CA GLY A 46 0.96 0.24 5.88
C GLY A 46 0.58 -0.66 4.72
N TYR A 47 1.27 -0.43 3.60
CA TYR A 47 1.03 -1.11 2.33
C TYR A 47 2.31 -1.78 1.85
N PHE A 48 2.16 -2.93 1.19
CA PHE A 48 3.23 -3.59 0.47
C PHE A 48 2.94 -3.46 -1.04
N ALA A 49 3.72 -2.62 -1.71
CA ALA A 49 3.61 -2.34 -3.13
C ALA A 49 4.60 -3.19 -3.94
N LEU A 50 4.25 -3.51 -5.19
CA LEU A 50 5.10 -4.30 -6.09
C LEU A 50 5.46 -5.68 -5.50
N GLY A 51 4.44 -6.36 -4.95
CA GLY A 51 4.59 -7.74 -4.49
C GLY A 51 4.71 -8.76 -5.62
N THR A 52 4.50 -10.03 -5.29
CA THR A 52 4.48 -11.16 -6.25
C THR A 52 3.45 -10.93 -7.35
#